data_AF-E2CQ05-F1
#
_entry.id   AF-E2CQ05-F1
#
_cell.length_a   1.000
_cell.length_b   1.000
_cell.length_c   1.000
_cell.angle_alpha   90.00
_cell.angle_beta   90.00
_cell.angle_gamma   90.00
#
_symmetry.space_group_name_H-M   'P 1'
#
loop_
_entity.id
_entity.type
_entity.pdbx_description
1 polymer ?
#
loop_
_entity_poly.entity_id
_entity_poly.type
_entity_poly.pdbx_seq_one_letter_code
_entity_poly.pdbx_strand_id
1 'polypeptide(L)'
;MNLKSLIPLGSAFAAVMMVASYTPAAAEDEFTESHLNAAREVVAVTDSLSTFDDILPLLAEQTRTLFIQSDPSRTQEVIDVTNEVALQLAAKRGDLNGIIYEVWARRFTEEELRELAVFYQSPLGAKLTKNGPTITALSIGAARQWQDAISTEMVSLVREELDKRAAAPAAE
;
A
#
# COMPACT_ATOMS: atom_id res chain seq x y z
N MET A 1 28.76 -7.48 -69.29
CA MET A 1 27.73 -8.54 -69.36
C MET A 1 27.24 -8.79 -67.95
N ASN A 2 25.94 -8.66 -67.73
CA ASN A 2 25.27 -8.58 -66.43
C ASN A 2 24.64 -9.93 -66.02
N LEU A 3 24.54 -10.14 -64.70
CA LEU A 3 23.46 -10.78 -63.92
C LEU A 3 23.23 -12.32 -63.85
N LYS A 4 23.14 -12.75 -62.57
CA LYS A 4 22.20 -13.69 -61.89
C LYS A 4 22.48 -15.21 -61.80
N SER A 5 22.39 -15.69 -60.53
CA SER A 5 21.72 -16.96 -60.05
C SER A 5 22.49 -18.29 -60.24
N LEU A 6 22.42 -19.38 -59.45
CA LEU A 6 21.70 -19.87 -58.24
C LEU A 6 22.38 -21.21 -57.80
N ILE A 7 22.32 -21.53 -56.48
CA ILE A 7 22.45 -22.77 -55.65
C ILE A 7 22.53 -24.18 -56.32
N PRO A 8 23.12 -25.21 -55.65
CA PRO A 8 22.34 -26.13 -54.78
C PRO A 8 23.06 -26.46 -53.44
N LEU A 9 22.41 -26.38 -52.26
CA LEU A 9 21.58 -27.38 -51.54
C LEU A 9 22.23 -28.77 -51.39
N GLY A 10 22.73 -29.06 -50.18
CA GLY A 10 23.28 -30.35 -49.78
C GLY A 10 23.58 -30.40 -48.27
N SER A 11 22.61 -30.88 -47.50
CA SER A 11 22.57 -31.01 -46.04
C SER A 11 23.59 -32.01 -45.46
N ALA A 12 24.27 -31.66 -44.35
CA ALA A 12 24.68 -32.61 -43.31
C ALA A 12 25.22 -31.93 -42.02
N PHE A 13 24.39 -31.93 -40.98
CA PHE A 13 24.67 -32.26 -39.57
C PHE A 13 26.01 -31.85 -38.91
N ALA A 14 25.95 -30.87 -37.99
CA ALA A 14 26.52 -30.95 -36.63
C ALA A 14 26.16 -29.67 -35.83
N ALA A 15 24.94 -29.60 -35.29
CA ALA A 15 24.58 -28.57 -34.33
C ALA A 15 25.05 -29.02 -32.93
N VAL A 16 26.05 -28.35 -32.38
CA VAL A 16 26.42 -28.44 -30.97
C VAL A 16 25.30 -27.76 -30.18
N MET A 17 24.36 -28.54 -29.62
CA MET A 17 23.45 -28.04 -28.60
C MET A 17 24.25 -27.76 -27.33
N MET A 18 24.54 -26.48 -27.08
CA MET A 18 24.72 -26.00 -25.71
C MET A 18 23.39 -26.19 -25.00
N VAL A 19 23.29 -27.25 -24.20
CA VAL A 19 22.24 -27.37 -23.20
C VAL A 19 22.54 -26.30 -22.16
N ALA A 20 21.91 -25.14 -22.31
CA ALA A 20 21.77 -24.19 -21.23
C ALA A 20 20.99 -24.93 -20.13
N SER A 21 21.68 -25.26 -19.05
CA SER A 21 21.05 -25.75 -17.83
C SER A 21 20.02 -24.71 -17.40
N TYR A 22 18.74 -24.99 -17.68
CA TYR A 22 17.64 -24.36 -16.97
C TYR A 22 17.77 -24.86 -15.53
N THR A 23 18.48 -24.12 -14.68
CA THR A 23 18.17 -24.18 -13.26
C THR A 23 16.71 -23.77 -13.15
N PRO A 24 15.83 -24.58 -12.53
CA PRO A 24 14.52 -24.06 -12.18
C PRO A 24 14.79 -22.82 -11.35
N ALA A 25 14.18 -21.70 -11.74
CA ALA A 25 14.06 -20.55 -10.86
C ALA A 25 13.67 -21.12 -9.49
N ALA A 26 14.49 -20.85 -8.47
CA ALA A 26 14.15 -21.20 -7.11
C ALA A 26 12.69 -20.79 -6.91
N ALA A 27 11.86 -21.75 -6.47
CA ALA A 27 10.55 -21.41 -5.94
C ALA A 27 10.78 -20.21 -5.01
N GLU A 28 9.97 -19.15 -5.16
CA GLU A 28 9.99 -18.04 -4.22
C GLU A 28 10.08 -18.63 -2.82
N ASP A 29 11.15 -18.33 -2.08
CA ASP A 29 11.37 -18.90 -0.75
C ASP A 29 10.13 -18.57 0.10
N GLU A 30 9.23 -19.55 0.22
CA GLU A 30 8.05 -19.44 1.05
C GLU A 30 8.57 -19.26 2.48
N PHE A 31 8.13 -18.19 3.14
CA PHE A 31 8.60 -17.87 4.49
C PHE A 31 8.40 -19.08 5.41
N THR A 32 9.39 -19.34 6.26
CA THR A 32 9.23 -20.38 7.28
C THR A 32 8.04 -20.03 8.18
N GLU A 33 7.41 -21.04 8.76
CA GLU A 33 6.32 -20.83 9.71
C GLU A 33 6.75 -19.92 10.88
N SER A 34 8.01 -20.02 11.30
CA SER A 34 8.59 -19.17 12.36
C SER A 34 8.65 -17.70 11.94
N HIS A 35 9.06 -17.42 10.70
CA HIS A 35 9.12 -16.06 10.17
C HIS A 35 7.72 -15.44 10.04
N LEU A 36 6.75 -16.21 9.52
CA LEU A 36 5.35 -15.75 9.45
C LEU A 36 4.72 -15.55 10.83
N ASN A 37 5.08 -16.37 11.82
CA ASN A 37 4.64 -16.18 13.21
C ASN A 37 5.25 -14.91 13.82
N ALA A 38 6.54 -14.62 13.59
CA ALA A 38 7.15 -13.36 14.02
C ALA A 38 6.45 -12.14 13.37
N ALA A 39 6.11 -12.22 12.08
CA ALA A 39 5.34 -11.18 11.40
C ALA A 39 3.93 -11.00 12.00
N ARG A 40 3.25 -12.10 12.32
CA ARG A 40 1.93 -12.07 12.98
C ARG A 40 2.00 -11.36 14.32
N GLU A 41 3.03 -11.62 15.13
CA GLU A 41 3.20 -10.97 16.43
C GLU A 41 3.32 -9.46 16.29
N VAL A 42 4.16 -8.98 15.36
CA VAL A 42 4.30 -7.53 15.09
C VAL A 42 2.97 -6.93 14.66
N VAL A 43 2.27 -7.58 13.73
CA VAL A 43 0.97 -7.10 13.24
C VAL A 43 -0.07 -7.00 14.37
N ALA A 44 -0.07 -7.95 15.29
CA ALA A 44 -0.98 -7.95 16.44
C ALA A 44 -0.67 -6.80 17.41
N VAL A 45 0.60 -6.57 17.75
CA VAL A 45 0.99 -5.57 18.76
C VAL A 45 0.99 -4.13 18.23
N THR A 46 1.04 -3.98 16.90
CA THR A 46 0.90 -2.69 16.22
C THR A 46 -0.55 -2.34 15.87
N ASP A 47 -1.49 -3.26 16.10
CA ASP A 47 -2.89 -3.13 15.68
C ASP A 47 -3.03 -2.85 14.17
N SER A 48 -2.12 -3.37 13.35
CA SER A 48 -2.06 -3.02 11.92
C SER A 48 -3.28 -3.54 11.13
N LEU A 49 -4.03 -4.49 11.68
CA LEU A 49 -5.21 -5.05 11.00
C LEU A 49 -6.45 -4.17 11.15
N SER A 50 -6.56 -3.35 12.20
CA SER A 50 -7.77 -2.59 12.50
C SER A 50 -8.13 -1.58 11.40
N THR A 51 -7.13 -1.08 10.66
CA THR A 51 -7.31 -0.23 9.48
C THR A 51 -8.17 -0.90 8.39
N PHE A 52 -8.26 -2.24 8.39
CA PHE A 52 -9.02 -3.00 7.41
C PHE A 52 -10.37 -3.50 7.92
N ASP A 53 -10.78 -3.19 9.17
CA ASP A 53 -12.01 -3.74 9.75
C ASP A 53 -13.27 -3.29 9.00
N ASP A 54 -13.23 -2.11 8.36
CA ASP A 54 -14.37 -1.53 7.64
C ASP A 54 -14.57 -2.07 6.22
N ILE A 55 -13.67 -2.92 5.70
CA ILE A 55 -13.75 -3.42 4.31
C ILE A 55 -15.08 -4.14 4.05
N LEU A 56 -15.42 -5.14 4.86
CA LEU A 56 -16.65 -5.92 4.66
C LEU A 56 -17.92 -5.09 4.91
N PRO A 57 -18.02 -4.29 6.00
CA PRO A 57 -19.15 -3.38 6.19
C PRO A 57 -19.36 -2.42 5.01
N LEU A 58 -18.29 -1.84 4.46
CA LEU A 58 -18.37 -0.93 3.34
C LEU A 58 -18.85 -1.63 2.06
N LEU A 59 -18.32 -2.83 1.77
CA LEU A 59 -18.77 -3.64 0.63
C LEU A 59 -20.23 -4.05 0.76
N ALA A 60 -20.67 -4.42 1.97
CA ALA A 60 -22.06 -4.75 2.25
C ALA A 60 -22.97 -3.53 2.00
N GLU A 61 -22.58 -2.35 2.47
CA GLU A 61 -23.37 -1.13 2.27
C GLU A 61 -23.46 -0.73 0.79
N GLN A 62 -22.35 -0.81 0.06
CA GLN A 62 -22.32 -0.56 -1.39
C GLN A 62 -23.22 -1.55 -2.14
N THR A 63 -23.16 -2.84 -1.77
CA THR A 63 -24.00 -3.89 -2.36
C THR A 63 -25.48 -3.62 -2.08
N ARG A 64 -25.83 -3.32 -0.82
CA ARG A 64 -27.19 -2.98 -0.43
C ARG A 64 -27.73 -1.78 -1.22
N THR A 65 -26.95 -0.71 -1.31
CA THR A 65 -27.29 0.50 -2.07
C THR A 65 -27.62 0.16 -3.52
N LEU A 66 -26.79 -0.65 -4.17
CA LEU A 66 -26.98 -1.08 -5.56
C LEU A 66 -28.30 -1.85 -5.75
N PHE A 67 -28.58 -2.83 -4.89
CA PHE A 67 -29.77 -3.67 -5.04
C PHE A 67 -31.07 -2.94 -4.65
N ILE A 68 -31.05 -2.08 -3.62
CA ILE A 68 -32.21 -1.24 -3.27
C ILE A 68 -32.55 -0.27 -4.39
N GLN A 69 -31.53 0.34 -5.03
CA GLN A 69 -31.76 1.23 -6.18
C GLN A 69 -32.38 0.48 -7.36
N SER A 70 -31.99 -0.78 -7.58
CA SER A 70 -32.53 -1.61 -8.65
C SER A 70 -33.98 -2.05 -8.41
N ASP A 71 -34.33 -2.36 -7.16
CA ASP A 71 -35.70 -2.77 -6.79
C ASP A 71 -36.04 -2.31 -5.36
N PRO A 72 -36.59 -1.10 -5.21
CA PRO A 72 -36.94 -0.55 -3.89
C PRO A 72 -37.99 -1.38 -3.14
N SER A 73 -38.81 -2.18 -3.85
CA SER A 73 -39.87 -2.98 -3.22
C SER A 73 -39.32 -4.11 -2.35
N ARG A 74 -38.05 -4.51 -2.57
CA ARG A 74 -37.36 -5.59 -1.86
C ARG A 74 -36.37 -5.11 -0.81
N THR A 75 -36.48 -3.85 -0.37
CA THR A 75 -35.50 -3.22 0.53
C THR A 75 -35.14 -4.06 1.76
N GLN A 76 -36.14 -4.56 2.50
CA GLN A 76 -35.86 -5.35 3.71
C GLN A 76 -35.16 -6.68 3.39
N GLU A 77 -35.60 -7.37 2.34
CA GLU A 77 -34.98 -8.61 1.88
C GLU A 77 -33.52 -8.38 1.46
N VAL A 78 -33.24 -7.29 0.74
CA VAL A 78 -31.87 -6.92 0.35
C VAL A 78 -31.01 -6.64 1.59
N ILE A 79 -31.54 -5.95 2.61
CA ILE A 79 -30.83 -5.71 3.87
C ILE A 79 -30.46 -7.04 4.53
N ASP A 80 -31.44 -7.93 4.70
CA ASP A 80 -31.27 -9.21 5.40
C ASP A 80 -30.27 -10.11 4.67
N VAL A 81 -30.47 -10.33 3.36
CA VAL A 81 -29.58 -11.17 2.54
C VAL A 81 -28.16 -10.61 2.48
N THR A 82 -28.00 -9.29 2.35
CA THR A 82 -26.66 -8.68 2.31
C THR A 82 -25.93 -8.87 3.63
N ASN A 83 -26.63 -8.77 4.77
CA ASN A 83 -26.04 -9.04 6.08
C ASN A 83 -25.63 -10.51 6.23
N GLU A 84 -26.48 -11.46 5.81
CA GLU A 84 -26.16 -12.89 5.83
C GLU A 84 -24.93 -13.21 4.98
N VAL A 85 -24.86 -12.66 3.76
CA VAL A 85 -23.69 -12.84 2.88
C VAL A 85 -22.44 -12.21 3.47
N ALA A 86 -22.54 -11.01 4.06
CA ALA A 86 -21.41 -10.36 4.73
C ALA A 86 -20.88 -11.21 5.89
N LEU A 87 -21.75 -11.83 6.68
CA LEU A 87 -21.36 -12.75 7.75
C LEU A 87 -20.68 -14.02 7.21
N GLN A 88 -21.16 -14.58 6.10
CA GLN A 88 -20.50 -15.72 5.44
C GLN A 88 -19.10 -15.35 4.95
N LEU A 89 -18.92 -14.13 4.45
CA LEU A 89 -17.63 -13.61 4.00
C LEU A 89 -16.69 -13.23 5.15
N ALA A 90 -17.15 -13.11 6.39
CA ALA A 90 -16.30 -12.79 7.54
C ALA A 90 -15.13 -13.78 7.71
N ALA A 91 -15.31 -15.06 7.33
CA ALA A 91 -14.25 -16.07 7.32
C ALA A 91 -13.06 -15.69 6.42
N LYS A 92 -13.29 -14.88 5.37
CA LYS A 92 -12.24 -14.35 4.48
C LYS A 92 -11.28 -13.37 5.16
N ARG A 93 -11.58 -12.94 6.38
CA ARG A 93 -10.67 -12.13 7.18
C ARG A 93 -9.34 -12.83 7.42
N GLY A 94 -9.35 -14.15 7.59
CA GLY A 94 -8.13 -14.95 7.76
C GLY A 94 -7.20 -14.86 6.56
N ASP A 95 -7.76 -14.94 5.35
CA ASP A 95 -7.01 -14.84 4.08
C ASP A 95 -6.29 -13.47 3.99
N LEU A 96 -7.00 -12.37 4.31
CA LEU A 96 -6.40 -11.03 4.34
C LEU A 96 -5.27 -10.93 5.38
N ASN A 97 -5.49 -11.45 6.58
CA ASN A 97 -4.46 -11.43 7.63
C ASN A 97 -3.18 -12.13 7.16
N GLY A 98 -3.30 -13.28 6.51
CA GLY A 98 -2.17 -14.01 5.92
C GLY A 98 -1.38 -13.16 4.92
N ILE A 99 -2.07 -12.50 3.98
CA ILE A 99 -1.46 -11.58 3.01
C ILE A 99 -0.68 -10.47 3.74
N ILE A 100 -1.26 -9.89 4.80
CA ILE A 100 -0.58 -8.85 5.58
C ILE A 100 0.65 -9.40 6.31
N TYR A 101 0.60 -10.60 6.89
CA TYR A 101 1.78 -11.21 7.52
C TYR A 101 2.92 -11.39 6.53
N GLU A 102 2.64 -11.83 5.31
CA GLU A 102 3.67 -11.93 4.28
C GLU A 102 4.24 -10.57 3.85
N VAL A 103 3.42 -9.50 3.85
CA VAL A 103 3.92 -8.14 3.57
C VAL A 103 4.99 -7.74 4.58
N TRP A 104 4.79 -8.04 5.87
CA TRP A 104 5.79 -7.81 6.93
C TRP A 104 7.00 -8.74 6.80
N ALA A 105 6.78 -10.04 6.58
CA ALA A 105 7.85 -11.03 6.42
C ALA A 105 8.78 -10.72 5.24
N ARG A 106 8.27 -10.14 4.15
CA ARG A 106 9.06 -9.68 3.00
C ARG A 106 9.96 -8.48 3.30
N ARG A 107 9.70 -7.70 4.35
CA ARG A 107 10.36 -6.40 4.61
C ARG A 107 11.37 -6.45 5.73
N PHE A 108 11.23 -7.41 6.62
CA PHE A 108 12.05 -7.57 7.81
C PHE A 108 12.48 -9.02 7.93
N THR A 109 13.71 -9.23 8.38
CA THR A 109 14.18 -10.55 8.80
C THR A 109 13.38 -11.03 10.01
N GLU A 110 13.38 -12.34 10.25
CA GLU A 110 12.71 -12.93 11.42
C GLU A 110 13.19 -12.31 12.74
N GLU A 111 14.48 -12.02 12.86
CA GLU A 111 15.05 -11.41 14.07
C GLU A 111 14.56 -9.96 14.25
N GLU A 112 14.59 -9.14 13.20
CA GLU A 112 14.06 -7.77 13.25
C GLU A 112 12.57 -7.75 13.61
N LEU A 113 11.78 -8.71 13.11
CA LEU A 113 10.37 -8.83 13.49
C LEU A 113 10.20 -9.13 14.98
N ARG A 114 11.04 -10.01 15.54
CA ARG A 114 11.02 -10.29 16.99
C ARG A 114 11.41 -9.06 17.81
N GLU A 115 12.45 -8.34 17.39
CA GLU A 115 12.86 -7.09 18.05
C GLU A 115 11.76 -6.03 18.01
N LEU A 116 11.09 -5.88 16.85
CA LEU A 116 9.93 -4.99 16.70
C LEU A 116 8.78 -5.41 17.62
N ALA A 117 8.47 -6.70 17.70
CA ALA A 117 7.43 -7.22 18.57
C ALA A 117 7.74 -6.88 20.05
N VAL A 118 8.97 -7.11 20.50
CA VAL A 118 9.43 -6.75 21.85
C VAL A 118 9.28 -5.25 22.11
N PHE A 119 9.71 -4.41 21.17
CA PHE A 119 9.59 -2.96 21.32
C PHE A 119 8.13 -2.51 21.43
N TYR A 120 7.26 -2.93 20.51
CA TYR A 120 5.86 -2.52 20.50
C TYR A 120 5.03 -3.07 21.67
N GLN A 121 5.43 -4.20 22.26
CA GLN A 121 4.86 -4.72 23.50
C GLN A 121 5.29 -3.93 24.75
N SER A 122 6.41 -3.19 24.70
CA SER A 122 6.84 -2.37 25.83
C SER A 122 5.83 -1.25 26.14
N PRO A 123 5.80 -0.73 27.38
CA PRO A 123 4.92 0.39 27.73
C PRO A 123 5.11 1.63 26.83
N LEU A 124 6.35 1.87 26.37
CA LEU A 124 6.66 2.97 25.47
C LEU A 124 6.16 2.69 24.04
N GLY A 125 6.41 1.49 23.52
CA GLY A 125 5.96 1.07 22.20
C GLY A 125 4.44 1.08 22.08
N ALA A 126 3.72 0.53 23.07
CA ALA A 126 2.27 0.56 23.12
C ALA A 126 1.73 2.00 23.20
N LYS A 127 2.39 2.88 23.97
CA LYS A 127 2.04 4.31 23.99
C LYS A 127 2.25 4.96 22.62
N LEU A 128 3.33 4.62 21.91
CA LEU A 128 3.59 5.12 20.56
C LEU A 128 2.52 4.65 19.57
N THR A 129 2.20 3.34 19.53
CA THR A 129 1.14 2.80 18.68
C THR A 129 -0.18 3.54 18.88
N LYS A 130 -0.60 3.72 20.15
CA LYS A 130 -1.84 4.41 20.48
C LYS A 130 -1.85 5.89 20.09
N ASN A 131 -0.71 6.58 20.24
CA ASN A 131 -0.64 8.03 19.99
C ASN A 131 -0.26 8.38 18.55
N GLY A 132 0.26 7.43 17.76
CA GLY A 132 0.73 7.64 16.38
C GLY A 132 -0.27 8.42 15.52
N PRO A 133 -1.52 7.95 15.34
CA PRO A 133 -2.53 8.66 14.54
C PRO A 133 -2.81 10.08 15.04
N THR A 134 -2.88 10.27 16.37
CA THR A 134 -3.10 11.59 16.98
C THR A 134 -1.91 12.52 16.73
N ILE A 135 -0.68 12.03 16.88
CA ILE A 135 0.54 12.81 16.61
C ILE A 135 0.54 13.25 15.14
N THR A 136 0.30 12.33 14.20
CA THR A 136 0.24 12.66 12.77
C THR A 136 -0.84 13.72 12.47
N ALA A 137 -2.05 13.57 13.02
CA ALA A 137 -3.13 14.53 12.82
C ALA A 137 -2.77 15.93 13.38
N LEU A 138 -2.19 15.98 14.58
CA LEU A 138 -1.74 17.23 15.20
C LEU A 138 -0.60 17.88 14.40
N SER A 139 0.35 17.10 13.88
CA SER A 139 1.44 17.61 13.03
C SER A 139 0.91 18.22 11.73
N ILE A 140 -0.08 17.61 11.09
CA ILE A 140 -0.73 18.17 9.90
C ILE A 140 -1.42 19.50 10.24
N GLY A 141 -2.12 19.56 11.38
CA GLY A 141 -2.75 20.80 11.85
C GLY A 141 -1.74 21.93 12.08
N ALA A 142 -0.63 21.63 12.76
CA ALA A 142 0.43 22.59 13.02
C ALA A 142 1.08 23.11 11.72
N ALA A 143 1.32 22.22 10.75
CA ALA A 143 1.86 22.62 9.45
C ALA A 143 0.93 23.59 8.70
N ARG A 144 -0.38 23.38 8.75
CA ARG A 144 -1.37 24.30 8.16
C ARG A 144 -1.34 25.67 8.82
N GLN A 145 -1.29 25.72 10.15
CA GLN A 145 -1.20 26.98 10.88
C GLN A 145 0.07 27.76 10.51
N TRP A 146 1.21 27.06 10.41
CA TRP A 146 2.46 27.68 9.98
C TRP A 146 2.38 28.20 8.54
N GLN A 147 1.77 27.43 7.63
CA GLN A 147 1.55 27.84 6.24
C GLN A 147 0.72 29.13 6.14
N ASP A 148 -0.34 29.28 6.94
CA ASP A 148 -1.19 30.47 6.94
C ASP A 148 -0.43 31.71 7.42
N ALA A 149 0.41 31.54 8.46
CA ALA A 149 1.26 32.62 8.97
C ALA A 149 2.29 33.07 7.92
N ILE A 150 3.01 32.13 7.31
CA ILE A 150 4.02 32.42 6.29
C ILE A 150 3.40 33.02 5.03
N SER A 151 2.21 32.57 4.62
CA SER A 151 1.52 33.13 3.45
C SER A 151 1.21 34.62 3.66
N THR A 152 0.79 34.99 4.87
CA THR A 152 0.54 36.39 5.24
C THR A 152 1.83 37.22 5.19
N GLU A 153 2.90 36.71 5.79
CA GLU A 153 4.21 37.37 5.79
C GLU A 153 4.75 37.54 4.36
N MET A 154 4.65 36.49 3.54
CA MET A 154 5.11 36.50 2.16
C MET A 154 4.40 37.56 1.32
N VAL A 155 3.08 37.72 1.45
CA VAL A 155 2.34 38.79 0.77
C VAL A 155 2.84 40.16 1.19
N SER A 156 3.10 40.37 2.48
CA SER A 156 3.63 41.63 3.00
C SER A 156 5.00 41.96 2.40
N LEU A 157 5.92 41.00 2.45
CA LEU A 157 7.29 41.17 1.94
C LEU A 157 7.31 41.41 0.43
N VAL A 158 6.48 40.67 -0.33
CA VAL A 158 6.38 40.87 -1.78
C VAL A 158 5.84 42.26 -2.10
N ARG A 159 4.84 42.76 -1.37
CA ARG A 159 4.33 44.14 -1.55
C ARG A 159 5.42 45.17 -1.29
N GLU A 160 6.12 45.05 -0.17
CA GLU A 160 7.21 45.97 0.19
C GLU A 160 8.29 46.01 -0.90
N GLU A 161 8.68 44.85 -1.43
CA GLU A 161 9.69 44.75 -2.47
C GLU A 161 9.22 45.34 -3.81
N LEU A 162 7.95 45.15 -4.18
CA LEU A 162 7.37 45.78 -5.37
C LEU A 162 7.33 47.31 -5.24
N ASP A 163 6.95 47.83 -4.07
CA ASP A 163 6.90 49.27 -3.81
C ASP A 163 8.30 49.91 -3.89
N LYS A 164 9.33 49.25 -3.32
CA LYS A 164 10.73 49.69 -3.44
C LYS A 164 11.17 49.80 -4.89
N ARG A 165 10.80 48.82 -5.72
CA ARG A 165 11.16 48.80 -7.16
C ARG A 165 10.41 49.85 -7.96
N ALA A 166 9.15 50.13 -7.62
CA ALA A 166 8.39 51.21 -8.25
C ALA A 166 8.93 52.61 -7.89
N ALA A 167 9.52 52.76 -6.69
CA ALA A 167 10.12 54.01 -6.23
C ALA A 167 11.55 54.25 -6.75
N ALA A 168 12.25 53.20 -7.21
CA ALA A 168 13.55 53.35 -7.87
C ALA A 168 13.32 53.86 -9.31
N PRO A 169 13.82 55.05 -9.70
CA PRO A 169 13.71 55.50 -11.08
C PRO A 169 14.42 54.48 -12.00
N ALA A 170 13.84 54.22 -13.17
CA ALA A 170 14.52 53.45 -14.21
C ALA A 170 15.87 54.12 -14.46
N ALA A 171 16.97 53.42 -14.14
CA ALA A 171 18.30 53.90 -14.47
C ALA A 171 18.42 53.89 -16.00
N GLU A 172 18.23 55.07 -16.60
CA GLU A 172 18.66 55.41 -17.97
C GLU A 172 20.18 55.61 -18.02
#